data_AF-A0A523HLM8-F1
#
_entry.id   AF-A0A523HLM8-F1
#
_cell.length_a   1.000
_cell.length_b   1.000
_cell.length_c   1.000
_cell.angle_alpha   90.00
_cell.angle_beta   90.00
_cell.angle_gamma   90.00
#
_symmetry.space_group_name_H-M   'P 1'
#
loop_
_entity.id
_entity.type
_entity.pdbx_description
1 polymer ?
#
loop_
_entity_poly.entity_id
_entity_poly.type
_entity_poly.pdbx_seq_one_letter_code
_entity_poly.pdbx_strand_id
1 'polypeptide(L)' 'DNPIRRYAIGDRDALEFNEDGSLDIYIQRQSPGPDKESNWLPAPAEGVFSPTMRIYWPKEEILTGDWNPPGVRRVE' A
#
# COMPACT_ATOMS: atom_id res chain seq x y z
N ASP A 1 17.25 2.27 -3.66
CA ASP A 1 17.33 2.00 -2.22
C ASP A 1 16.51 3.05 -1.46
N ASN A 2 15.96 2.74 -0.28
CA ASN A 2 15.16 3.69 0.52
C ASN A 2 15.56 3.67 2.01
N PRO A 3 15.31 4.77 2.76
CA PRO A 3 15.84 4.94 4.12
C PRO A 3 15.42 3.87 5.13
N ILE A 4 14.25 3.24 4.92
CA ILE A 4 13.69 2.22 5.82
C ILE A 4 13.82 0.79 5.27
N ARG A 5 14.50 0.62 4.11
CA ARG A 5 14.66 -0.65 3.39
C ARG A 5 13.35 -1.42 3.16
N ARG A 6 12.24 -0.69 2.97
CA ARG A 6 10.90 -1.27 2.73
C ARG A 6 10.61 -1.35 1.24
N TYR A 7 10.26 -2.54 0.75
CA TYR A 7 9.98 -2.80 -0.67
C TYR A 7 8.63 -3.49 -0.90
N ALA A 8 7.97 -3.88 0.19
CA ALA A 8 6.62 -4.41 0.25
C ALA A 8 6.00 -3.95 1.57
N ILE A 9 4.67 -3.90 1.60
CA ILE A 9 3.87 -3.65 2.80
C ILE A 9 2.61 -4.51 2.71
N GLY A 10 2.17 -5.09 3.83
CA GLY A 10 1.01 -5.97 3.87
C GLY A 10 0.54 -6.31 5.28
N ASP A 11 -0.36 -7.28 5.36
CA ASP A 11 -1.08 -7.72 6.57
C ASP A 11 -0.18 -8.23 7.72
N ARG A 12 1.11 -8.44 7.47
CA ARG A 12 2.09 -8.89 8.47
C ARG A 12 2.91 -7.73 9.06
N ASP A 13 2.73 -6.51 8.57
CA ASP A 13 3.36 -5.31 9.10
C ASP A 13 2.51 -4.68 10.22
N ALA A 14 3.11 -3.76 10.97
CA ALA A 14 2.40 -2.95 11.97
C ALA A 14 1.60 -1.83 11.30
N LEU A 15 0.49 -2.20 10.64
CA LEU A 15 -0.40 -1.29 9.95
C LEU A 15 -1.31 -0.54 10.93
N GLU A 16 -1.63 0.70 10.59
CA GLU A 16 -2.63 1.52 11.29
C GLU A 16 -3.90 1.62 10.45
N PHE A 17 -5.03 1.24 11.03
CA PHE A 17 -6.32 1.27 10.36
C PHE A 17 -7.10 2.53 10.74
N ASN A 18 -7.90 3.02 9.81
CA ASN A 18 -8.84 4.12 10.05
C ASN A 18 -9.95 3.67 11.02
N GLU A 19 -10.67 4.63 11.62
CA GLU A 19 -11.76 4.34 12.58
C GLU A 19 -12.88 3.47 11.99
N ASP A 20 -13.09 3.54 10.67
CA ASP A 20 -14.06 2.73 9.93
C ASP A 20 -13.54 1.33 9.53
N GLY A 21 -12.31 1.00 9.93
CA GLY A 21 -11.63 -0.25 9.60
C GLY A 21 -11.00 -0.28 8.19
N SER A 22 -11.05 0.81 7.43
CA SER A 22 -10.32 0.93 6.17
C SER A 22 -8.81 1.09 6.38
N LEU A 23 -8.05 0.89 5.31
CA LEU A 23 -6.60 1.01 5.30
C LEU A 23 -6.16 1.90 4.16
N ASP A 24 -5.40 2.95 4.49
CA ASP A 24 -4.72 3.79 3.51
C ASP A 24 -3.26 3.39 3.40
N ILE A 25 -2.75 3.22 2.18
CA ILE A 25 -1.33 3.00 1.89
C ILE A 25 -0.78 4.21 1.15
N TYR A 26 0.22 4.87 1.73
CA TYR A 26 0.89 6.02 1.11
C TYR A 26 2.00 5.52 0.20
N ILE A 27 1.96 5.86 -1.09
CA ILE A 27 2.97 5.46 -2.07
C ILE A 27 3.66 6.71 -2.60
N GLN A 28 4.85 6.99 -2.10
CA GLN A 28 5.62 8.18 -2.48
C GLN A 28 7.09 8.06 -2.07
N ARG A 29 7.96 8.92 -2.62
CA ARG A 29 9.40 8.89 -2.35
C ARG A 29 9.76 9.41 -0.96
N GLN A 30 9.18 10.53 -0.54
CA GLN A 30 9.45 11.14 0.76
C GLN A 30 8.51 10.58 1.83
N SER A 31 8.97 10.50 3.08
CA SER A 31 8.10 10.13 4.20
C SER A 31 6.89 11.08 4.27
N PRO A 32 5.66 10.55 4.44
CA PRO A 32 4.46 11.36 4.63
C PRO A 32 4.35 11.98 6.04
N GLY A 33 5.36 11.82 6.88
CA GLY A 33 5.39 12.26 8.28
C GLY A 33 5.25 11.10 9.26
N PRO A 34 5.71 11.28 10.51
CA PRO A 34 5.85 10.20 11.49
C PRO A 34 4.56 9.42 11.75
N ASP A 35 3.42 10.11 11.76
CA ASP A 35 2.10 9.51 12.01
C ASP A 35 1.57 8.65 10.86
N LYS A 36 2.26 8.63 9.71
CA LYS A 36 1.85 7.92 8.49
C LYS A 36 2.90 6.93 8.00
N GLU A 37 4.05 6.83 8.67
CA GLU A 37 5.16 5.96 8.26
C GLU A 37 4.84 4.47 8.40
N SER A 38 3.95 4.10 9.34
CA SER A 38 3.44 2.73 9.49
C SER A 38 2.91 2.18 8.17
N ASN A 39 2.13 2.99 7.46
CA ASN A 39 1.43 2.64 6.22
C ASN A 39 2.12 3.14 4.93
N TRP A 40 3.38 3.58 5.02
CA TRP A 40 4.11 4.15 3.89
C TRP A 40 4.91 3.10 3.11
N LEU A 41 4.75 3.08 1.78
CA LEU A 41 5.58 2.36 0.83
C LEU A 41 6.46 3.34 0.03
N PRO A 42 7.78 3.36 0.28
CA PRO A 42 8.70 4.19 -0.49
C PRO A 42 8.72 3.81 -1.97
N ALA A 43 8.53 4.82 -2.84
CA ALA A 43 8.64 4.68 -4.29
C ALA A 43 9.96 5.27 -4.83
N PRO A 44 10.49 4.77 -5.97
CA PRO A 44 11.67 5.34 -6.62
C PRO A 44 11.50 6.82 -6.97
N ALA A 45 12.62 7.55 -7.04
CA ALA A 45 12.62 8.97 -7.44
C ALA A 45 12.35 9.17 -8.94
N GLU A 46 12.70 8.18 -9.75
CA GLU A 46 12.67 8.22 -11.19
C GLU A 46 12.44 6.81 -11.75
N GLY A 47 12.09 6.76 -13.04
CA GLY A 47 11.74 5.52 -13.73
C GLY A 47 10.28 5.13 -13.57
N VAL A 48 9.90 4.06 -14.27
CA VAL A 48 8.54 3.51 -14.22
C VAL A 48 8.40 2.68 -12.94
N PHE A 49 7.41 3.02 -12.13
CA PHE A 49 7.02 2.26 -10.96
C PHE A 49 5.65 1.61 -11.20
N SER A 50 5.54 0.32 -10.91
CA SER A 50 4.28 -0.42 -10.97
C SER A 50 4.11 -1.25 -9.69
N PRO A 51 3.12 -0.94 -8.84
CA PRO A 51 2.82 -1.75 -7.67
C PRO A 51 2.19 -3.08 -8.08
N THR A 52 2.50 -4.15 -7.34
CA THR A 52 1.88 -5.47 -7.52
C THR A 52 1.20 -5.87 -6.21
N MET A 53 -0.12 -6.06 -6.25
CA MET A 53 -0.88 -6.60 -5.13
C MET A 53 -0.82 -8.13 -5.15
N ARG A 54 -0.57 -8.77 -4.00
CA ARG A 54 -0.61 -10.22 -3.83
C ARG A 54 -1.68 -10.57 -2.80
N ILE A 55 -2.54 -11.51 -3.16
CA ILE A 55 -3.60 -11.99 -2.28
C ILE A 55 -3.37 -13.48 -2.07
N TYR A 56 -3.10 -13.85 -0.82
CA TYR A 56 -2.82 -15.23 -0.45
C TYR A 56 -4.11 -15.88 0.03
N TRP A 57 -4.51 -16.99 -0.61
CA TRP A 57 -5.78 -17.66 -0.36
C TRP A 57 -6.99 -16.73 -0.59
N PRO A 58 -7.16 -16.19 -1.81
CA PRO A 58 -8.26 -15.28 -2.12
C PRO A 58 -9.61 -15.99 -1.92
N LYS A 59 -10.60 -15.22 -1.46
CA LYS A 59 -11.99 -15.66 -1.49
C LYS A 59 -12.53 -15.66 -2.92
N GLU A 60 -13.67 -16.31 -3.13
CA GLU A 60 -14.27 -16.50 -4.45
C GLU A 60 -14.58 -15.18 -5.16
N GLU A 61 -15.00 -14.14 -4.43
CA GLU A 61 -15.37 -12.83 -4.99
C GLU A 61 -14.20 -12.14 -5.72
N ILE A 62 -12.96 -12.47 -5.33
CA ILE A 62 -11.75 -11.97 -5.99
C ILE A 62 -11.47 -12.77 -7.27
N LEU A 63 -11.77 -14.07 -7.26
CA LEU A 63 -11.56 -14.98 -8.40
C LEU A 63 -12.59 -14.74 -9.51
N THR A 64 -13.82 -14.41 -9.14
CA THR A 64 -14.91 -14.07 -10.06
C THR A 64 -14.85 -12.62 -10.55
N GLY A 65 -14.11 -11.77 -9.84
CA GLY A 65 -14.01 -10.33 -10.12
C GLY A 65 -15.15 -9.50 -9.56
N ASP A 66 -16.01 -10.09 -8.72
CA ASP A 66 -17.08 -9.38 -7.98
C ASP A 66 -16.51 -8.33 -7.02
N TRP A 67 -15.26 -8.53 -6.59
CA TRP A 67 -14.48 -7.51 -5.89
C TRP A 67 -13.15 -7.26 -6.59
N ASN A 68 -12.80 -5.98 -6.71
CA ASN A 68 -11.48 -5.52 -7.16
C ASN A 68 -10.94 -4.51 -6.15
N PRO A 69 -9.61 -4.45 -5.95
CA PRO A 69 -9.02 -3.45 -5.07
C PRO A 69 -9.30 -2.03 -5.58
N PRO A 70 -9.38 -1.03 -4.68
CA PRO A 70 -9.50 0.35 -5.08
C PRO A 70 -8.28 0.77 -5.91
N GLY A 71 -8.52 1.56 -6.96
CA GLY A 71 -7.45 2.13 -7.75
C GLY A 71 -6.57 3.09 -6.94
N VAL A 72 -5.29 3.17 -7.29
CA VAL A 72 -4.37 4.15 -6.71
C VAL A 72 -4.82 5.54 -7.12
N ARG A 73 -5.00 6.43 -6.14
CA ARG A 73 -5.40 7.82 -6.37
C ARG A 73 -4.22 8.74 -6.08
N ARG A 74 -4.01 9.72 -6.95
CA ARG A 74 -3.11 10.84 -6.65
C ARG A 74 -3.76 11.68 -5.56
N VAL A 75 -3.00 11.97 -4.50
CA VAL A 75 -3.38 12.90 -3.44
C VAL A 75 -2.57 14.19 -3.63
N GLU A 76 -3.15 15.31 -3.20
CA GLU A 76 -2.53 16.64 -3.27
C GLU A 76 -1.49 16.87 -2.16
#